data_AF-A0A957L770-F1
#
_entry.id   AF-A0A957L770-F1
#
_cell.length_a   1.000
_cell.length_b   1.000
_cell.length_c   1.000
_cell.angle_alpha   90.00
_cell.angle_beta   90.00
_cell.angle_gamma   90.00
#
_symmetry.space_group_name_H-M   'P 1'
#
loop_
_entity.id
_entity.type
_entity.pdbx_description
1 polymer ?
#
loop_
_entity_poly.entity_id
_entity_poly.type
_entity_poly.pdbx_seq_one_letter_code
_entity_poly.pdbx_strand_id
1 'polypeptide(L)'
;MSRQTEVRGGGPNRTLIIAGAAVVIILGGLVYLLFLNTRPAQAIEGLISYPNSQGNEHDINLTFEELPPLPPHGGPHNPSWQNCGVYREPVRPEHAIHSLEHGIVWISYRPDLDQADVDKLEALVTGQSHLLLAPYPGLQSP
;
A
#
# COMPACT_ATOMS: atom_id res chain seq x y z
N MET A 1 -47.39 37.94 -58.19
CA MET A 1 -46.17 38.28 -57.43
C MET A 1 -46.17 37.45 -56.14
N SER A 2 -45.54 36.27 -56.16
CA SER A 2 -45.45 35.40 -54.98
C SER A 2 -44.17 35.70 -54.22
N ARG A 3 -44.30 36.10 -52.95
CA ARG A 3 -43.19 36.36 -52.05
C ARG A 3 -42.76 35.02 -51.44
N GLN A 4 -41.62 34.49 -51.89
CA GLN A 4 -40.95 33.37 -51.23
C GLN A 4 -40.41 33.89 -49.89
N THR A 5 -41.01 33.49 -48.77
CA THR A 5 -40.43 33.70 -47.44
C THR A 5 -39.36 32.63 -47.21
N GLU A 6 -38.11 33.01 -47.38
CA GLU A 6 -36.96 32.20 -47.01
C GLU A 6 -36.98 31.99 -45.48
N VAL A 7 -37.28 30.77 -45.05
CA VAL A 7 -37.13 30.36 -43.65
C VAL A 7 -35.63 30.29 -43.40
N ARG A 8 -35.05 31.35 -42.83
CA ARG A 8 -33.70 31.31 -42.27
C ARG A 8 -33.71 30.32 -41.10
N GLY A 9 -33.33 29.08 -41.37
CA GLY A 9 -33.00 28.10 -40.35
C GLY A 9 -31.86 28.65 -39.49
N GLY A 10 -32.17 29.05 -38.26
CA GLY A 10 -31.17 29.53 -37.31
C GLY A 10 -30.22 28.39 -36.96
N GLY A 11 -28.99 28.45 -37.47
CA GLY A 11 -27.93 27.51 -37.09
C GLY A 11 -27.66 27.58 -35.58
N PRO A 12 -27.16 26.49 -34.97
CA PRO A 12 -26.97 26.42 -33.53
C PRO A 12 -26.00 27.50 -33.04
N ASN A 13 -26.37 28.16 -31.93
CA ASN A 13 -25.59 29.26 -31.35
C ASN A 13 -24.21 28.75 -30.91
N ARG A 14 -23.14 29.29 -31.52
CA ARG A 14 -21.74 28.90 -31.26
C ARG A 14 -21.38 28.96 -29.76
N THR A 15 -21.95 29.91 -29.01
CA THR A 15 -21.75 30.02 -27.56
C THR A 15 -22.34 28.83 -26.81
N LEU A 16 -23.51 28.34 -27.22
CA LEU A 16 -24.12 27.13 -26.63
C LEU A 16 -23.30 25.88 -26.96
N ILE A 17 -22.74 25.80 -28.15
CA ILE A 17 -21.85 24.69 -28.56
C ILE A 17 -20.58 24.69 -27.70
N ILE A 18 -19.94 25.85 -27.53
CA ILE A 18 -18.72 25.98 -26.72
C ILE A 18 -19.00 25.69 -25.24
N ALA A 19 -20.08 26.25 -24.68
CA ALA A 19 -20.47 26.00 -23.30
C ALA A 19 -20.81 24.52 -23.07
N GLY A 20 -21.54 23.88 -24.01
CA GLY A 20 -21.83 22.45 -23.96
C GLY A 20 -20.56 21.59 -24.01
N ALA A 21 -19.63 21.91 -24.91
CA ALA A 21 -18.36 21.20 -25.01
C ALA A 21 -17.52 21.34 -23.72
N ALA A 22 -17.48 22.54 -23.13
CA ALA A 22 -16.79 22.78 -21.86
C ALA A 22 -17.38 21.93 -20.71
N VAL A 23 -18.71 21.86 -20.61
CA VAL A 23 -19.39 21.01 -19.61
C VAL A 23 -19.04 19.53 -19.80
N VAL A 24 -19.04 19.03 -21.04
CA VAL A 24 -18.68 17.64 -21.33
C VAL A 24 -17.23 17.34 -20.95
N ILE A 25 -16.29 18.25 -21.22
CA ILE A 25 -14.88 18.09 -20.84
C ILE A 25 -14.72 18.07 -19.32
N ILE A 26 -15.41 18.97 -18.60
CA ILE A 26 -15.36 19.03 -17.13
C ILE A 26 -15.92 17.75 -16.52
N LEU A 27 -17.09 17.29 -16.99
CA LEU A 27 -17.70 16.05 -16.53
C LEU A 27 -16.81 14.84 -16.85
N GLY A 28 -16.26 14.76 -18.06
CA GLY A 28 -15.31 13.70 -18.43
C GLY A 28 -14.06 13.71 -17.56
N GLY A 29 -13.51 14.89 -17.26
CA GLY A 29 -12.38 15.05 -16.35
C GLY A 29 -12.70 14.62 -14.91
N LEU A 30 -13.85 15.02 -14.38
CA LEU A 30 -14.32 14.60 -13.05
C LEU A 30 -14.52 13.07 -12.98
N VAL A 31 -15.16 12.48 -13.99
CA VAL A 31 -15.33 11.03 -14.09
C VAL A 31 -13.98 10.32 -14.15
N TYR A 32 -13.02 10.85 -14.91
CA TYR A 32 -11.68 10.30 -15.01
C TYR A 32 -10.91 10.39 -13.69
N LEU A 33 -10.99 11.51 -12.97
CA LEU A 33 -10.40 11.66 -11.65
C LEU A 33 -11.03 10.71 -10.63
N LEU A 34 -12.35 10.56 -10.67
CA LEU A 34 -13.06 9.57 -9.84
C LEU A 34 -12.58 8.16 -10.17
N PHE A 35 -12.46 7.81 -11.44
CA PHE A 35 -11.92 6.50 -11.87
C PHE A 35 -10.49 6.26 -11.36
N LEU A 36 -9.60 7.25 -11.45
CA LEU A 36 -8.24 7.14 -10.91
C LEU A 36 -8.23 6.98 -9.38
N ASN A 37 -9.20 7.57 -8.69
CA ASN A 37 -9.34 7.50 -7.23
C ASN A 37 -9.97 6.18 -6.75
N THR A 38 -10.85 5.57 -7.56
CA THR A 38 -11.56 4.33 -7.18
C THR A 38 -11.02 3.08 -7.86
N ARG A 39 -9.99 3.18 -8.70
CA ARG A 39 -9.41 2.00 -9.34
C ARG A 39 -8.90 1.04 -8.26
N PRO A 40 -9.19 -0.27 -8.39
CA PRO A 40 -8.67 -1.25 -7.43
C PRO A 40 -7.13 -1.21 -7.45
N ALA A 41 -6.53 -1.45 -6.30
CA ALA A 41 -5.09 -1.66 -6.22
C ALA A 41 -4.70 -2.82 -7.14
N GLN A 42 -3.52 -2.72 -7.75
CA GLN A 42 -2.98 -3.83 -8.54
C GLN A 42 -2.77 -5.02 -7.61
N ALA A 43 -3.15 -6.21 -8.08
CA ALA A 43 -2.89 -7.44 -7.35
C ALA A 43 -1.37 -7.62 -7.22
N ILE A 44 -0.91 -7.85 -5.99
CA ILE A 44 0.46 -8.24 -5.70
C ILE A 44 0.47 -9.75 -5.68
N GLU A 45 1.26 -10.36 -6.56
CA GLU A 45 1.44 -11.82 -6.58
C GLU A 45 2.01 -12.28 -5.23
N GLY A 46 1.46 -13.37 -4.69
CA GLY A 46 1.87 -13.89 -3.37
C GLY A 46 1.32 -13.11 -2.17
N LEU A 47 0.49 -12.06 -2.35
CA LEU A 47 -0.13 -11.35 -1.23
C LEU A 47 -1.11 -12.27 -0.48
N ILE A 48 -0.80 -12.51 0.80
CA ILE A 48 -1.69 -13.18 1.74
C ILE A 48 -2.27 -12.13 2.68
N SER A 49 -3.60 -12.05 2.72
CA SER A 49 -4.32 -11.11 3.57
C SER A 49 -5.04 -11.84 4.70
N TYR A 50 -4.85 -11.38 5.93
CA TYR A 50 -5.49 -11.92 7.13
C TYR A 50 -6.53 -10.92 7.64
N PRO A 51 -7.82 -11.06 7.27
CA PRO A 51 -8.85 -10.19 7.81
C PRO A 51 -9.05 -10.49 9.30
N ASN A 52 -9.08 -9.44 10.12
CA ASN A 52 -9.31 -9.50 11.58
C ASN A 52 -8.17 -10.11 12.41
N SER A 53 -6.91 -9.74 12.16
CA SER A 53 -5.82 -10.07 13.09
C SER A 53 -6.09 -9.46 14.47
N GLN A 54 -6.25 -10.30 15.49
CA GLN A 54 -6.37 -9.84 16.89
C GLN A 54 -5.00 -9.32 17.34
N GLY A 55 -4.88 -8.00 17.53
CA GLY A 55 -3.62 -7.35 17.87
C GLY A 55 -3.44 -7.08 19.36
N ASN A 56 -4.51 -6.97 20.16
CA ASN A 56 -4.44 -6.17 21.39
C ASN A 56 -3.94 -6.92 22.64
N GLU A 57 -3.58 -8.19 22.53
CA GLU A 57 -3.17 -9.00 23.68
C GLU A 57 -1.67 -8.87 23.94
N HIS A 58 -1.32 -8.40 25.13
CA HIS A 58 0.05 -8.15 25.55
C HIS A 58 0.48 -9.14 26.64
N ASP A 59 1.62 -9.81 26.43
CA ASP A 59 2.25 -10.69 27.42
C ASP A 59 3.75 -10.42 27.49
N ILE A 60 4.20 -9.97 28.67
CA ILE A 60 5.61 -9.66 28.94
C ILE A 60 6.52 -10.90 28.95
N ASN A 61 5.94 -12.08 29.20
CA ASN A 61 6.67 -13.35 29.26
C ASN A 61 6.64 -14.10 27.93
N LEU A 62 5.92 -13.58 26.92
CA LEU A 62 5.89 -14.22 25.62
C LEU A 62 7.27 -14.21 24.97
N THR A 63 7.69 -15.38 24.52
CA THR A 63 8.88 -15.57 23.71
C THR A 63 8.60 -16.63 22.66
N PHE A 64 9.08 -16.42 21.44
CA PHE A 64 9.05 -17.45 20.41
C PHE A 64 10.26 -18.37 20.62
N GLU A 65 10.03 -19.60 21.08
CA GLU A 65 11.10 -20.61 21.21
C GLU A 65 11.56 -21.12 19.85
N GLU A 66 10.62 -21.24 18.91
CA GLU A 66 10.86 -21.63 17.52
C GLU A 66 10.19 -20.61 16.58
N LEU A 67 10.87 -20.32 15.47
CA LEU A 67 10.35 -19.39 14.47
C LEU A 67 9.38 -20.11 13.52
N PRO A 68 8.17 -19.56 13.29
CA PRO A 68 7.29 -20.07 12.25
C PRO A 68 7.91 -19.92 10.84
N PRO A 69 7.43 -20.66 9.82
CA PRO A 69 7.98 -20.58 8.46
C PRO A 69 7.84 -19.21 7.79
N LEU A 70 6.90 -18.38 8.25
CA LEU A 70 6.67 -17.01 7.82
C LEU A 70 6.71 -16.08 9.04
N PRO A 71 7.16 -14.83 8.89
CA PRO A 71 7.11 -13.84 9.96
C PRO A 71 5.68 -13.72 10.50
N PRO A 72 5.49 -13.74 11.82
CA PRO A 72 4.17 -13.56 12.40
C PRO A 72 3.64 -12.16 12.08
N HIS A 73 2.38 -12.08 11.71
CA HIS A 73 1.71 -10.89 11.18
C HIS A 73 0.70 -10.28 12.18
N GLY A 74 0.65 -10.77 13.41
CA GLY A 74 -0.29 -10.37 14.46
C GLY A 74 -0.37 -11.39 15.59
N GLY A 75 -1.24 -11.14 16.58
CA GLY A 75 -1.45 -12.02 17.73
C GLY A 75 -0.90 -11.45 19.05
N PRO A 76 -0.91 -12.26 20.13
CA PRO A 76 -0.28 -11.92 21.39
C PRO A 76 1.19 -11.56 21.20
N HIS A 77 1.65 -10.51 21.87
CA HIS A 77 3.00 -10.00 21.68
C HIS A 77 3.51 -9.26 22.92
N ASN A 78 4.80 -8.86 22.93
CA ASN A 78 5.40 -8.21 24.09
C ASN A 78 5.03 -6.72 24.11
N PRO A 79 4.75 -6.10 25.28
CA PRO A 79 4.52 -4.64 25.36
C PRO A 79 5.72 -3.78 24.97
N SER A 80 6.91 -4.37 24.83
CA SER A 80 8.08 -3.69 24.27
C SER A 80 8.10 -3.81 22.75
N TRP A 81 8.09 -2.67 22.05
CA TRP A 81 8.17 -2.64 20.59
C TRP A 81 9.60 -2.75 20.06
N GLN A 82 9.71 -3.17 18.80
CA GLN A 82 10.96 -3.09 18.05
C GLN A 82 11.09 -1.70 17.39
N ASN A 83 12.22 -1.04 17.59
CA ASN A 83 12.47 0.25 16.91
C ASN A 83 12.58 0.06 15.40
N CYS A 84 12.12 1.03 14.63
CA CYS A 84 12.29 1.03 13.17
C CYS A 84 13.76 1.19 12.76
N GLY A 85 14.11 0.72 11.57
CA GLY A 85 15.45 0.81 11.01
C GLY A 85 15.97 -0.52 10.46
N VAL A 86 17.27 -0.53 10.17
CA VAL A 86 17.99 -1.66 9.60
C VAL A 86 18.65 -2.48 10.70
N TYR A 87 18.35 -3.78 10.71
CA TYR A 87 18.97 -4.78 11.57
C TYR A 87 19.65 -5.84 10.72
N ARG A 88 20.92 -6.12 11.03
CA ARG A 88 21.71 -7.19 10.40
C ARG A 88 21.60 -8.52 11.12
N GLU A 89 20.95 -8.51 12.28
CA GLU A 89 20.63 -9.69 13.08
C GLU A 89 19.11 -9.83 13.20
N PRO A 90 18.59 -11.05 13.39
CA PRO A 90 17.16 -11.26 13.58
C PRO A 90 16.64 -10.47 14.78
N VAL A 91 15.46 -9.88 14.61
CA VAL A 91 14.71 -9.25 15.70
C VAL A 91 13.77 -10.24 16.36
N ARG A 92 13.38 -9.97 17.61
CA ARG A 92 12.43 -10.80 18.35
C ARG A 92 11.04 -10.65 17.73
N PRO A 93 10.37 -11.73 17.28
CA PRO A 93 9.07 -11.62 16.62
C PRO A 93 8.01 -10.95 17.51
N GLU A 94 8.00 -11.24 18.81
CA GLU A 94 7.09 -10.64 19.78
C GLU A 94 7.26 -9.11 19.93
N HIS A 95 8.44 -8.55 19.62
CA HIS A 95 8.64 -7.10 19.58
C HIS A 95 8.25 -6.51 18.22
N ALA A 96 8.51 -7.25 17.14
CA ALA A 96 8.16 -6.85 15.79
C ALA A 96 6.63 -6.79 15.60
N ILE A 97 5.88 -7.76 16.16
CA ILE A 97 4.40 -7.77 16.11
C ILE A 97 3.82 -6.52 16.79
N HIS A 98 4.38 -6.08 17.93
CA HIS A 98 3.95 -4.83 18.56
C HIS A 98 4.12 -3.63 17.60
N SER A 99 5.25 -3.57 16.90
CA SER A 99 5.47 -2.53 15.89
C SER A 99 4.45 -2.66 14.75
N LEU A 100 4.12 -3.88 14.30
CA LEU A 100 3.07 -4.10 13.29
C LEU A 100 1.68 -3.61 13.78
N GLU A 101 1.35 -3.77 15.07
CA GLU A 101 0.10 -3.23 15.66
C GLU A 101 0.00 -1.70 15.47
N HIS A 102 1.14 -1.02 15.56
CA HIS A 102 1.23 0.44 15.35
C HIS A 102 1.46 0.86 13.89
N GLY A 103 1.25 -0.04 12.93
CA GLY A 103 1.29 0.27 11.51
C GLY A 103 2.70 0.34 10.91
N ILE A 104 3.70 -0.25 11.57
CA ILE A 104 5.03 -0.44 11.00
C ILE A 104 4.97 -1.55 9.94
N VAL A 105 5.79 -1.42 8.90
CA VAL A 105 6.00 -2.48 7.91
C VAL A 105 7.30 -3.19 8.24
N TRP A 106 7.21 -4.50 8.45
CA TRP A 106 8.38 -5.35 8.62
C TRP A 106 8.75 -6.03 7.30
N ILE A 107 9.91 -5.65 6.77
CA ILE A 107 10.56 -6.29 5.64
C ILE A 107 11.52 -7.33 6.19
N SER A 108 11.18 -8.61 5.98
CA SER A 108 12.06 -9.72 6.31
C SER A 108 12.80 -10.21 5.07
N TYR A 109 14.03 -10.69 5.25
CA TYR A 109 14.77 -11.35 4.18
C TYR A 109 15.43 -12.64 4.68
N ARG A 110 15.75 -13.56 3.77
CA ARG A 110 16.48 -14.78 4.15
C ARG A 110 17.92 -14.42 4.53
N PRO A 111 18.52 -15.04 5.58
CA PRO A 111 19.90 -14.76 5.97
C PRO A 111 20.94 -15.05 4.87
N ASP A 112 20.60 -15.88 3.90
CA ASP A 112 21.44 -16.25 2.75
C ASP A 112 21.13 -15.44 1.48
N LEU A 113 20.34 -14.36 1.57
CA LEU A 113 20.09 -13.47 0.44
C LEU A 113 21.40 -12.80 -0.01
N ASP A 114 21.58 -12.66 -1.33
CA ASP A 114 22.74 -12.01 -1.90
C ASP A 114 22.94 -10.59 -1.34
N GLN A 115 24.17 -10.27 -0.96
CA GLN A 115 24.50 -8.99 -0.32
C GLN A 115 24.06 -7.78 -1.15
N ALA A 116 24.18 -7.87 -2.48
CA ALA A 116 23.75 -6.79 -3.37
C ALA A 116 22.24 -6.50 -3.30
N ASP A 117 21.42 -7.50 -2.96
CA ASP A 117 19.98 -7.31 -2.76
C ASP A 117 19.68 -6.85 -1.33
N VAL A 118 20.43 -7.34 -0.33
CA VAL A 118 20.38 -6.79 1.03
C VAL A 118 20.69 -5.29 1.02
N ASP A 119 21.72 -4.85 0.30
CA ASP A 119 22.10 -3.44 0.18
C ASP A 119 20.97 -2.59 -0.42
N LYS A 120 20.21 -3.14 -1.38
CA LYS A 120 19.03 -2.45 -1.94
C LYS A 120 17.93 -2.30 -0.89
N LEU A 121 17.67 -3.35 -0.09
CA LEU A 121 16.70 -3.29 1.00
C LEU A 121 17.14 -2.28 2.07
N GLU A 122 18.42 -2.30 2.47
CA GLU A 122 18.97 -1.33 3.42
C GLU A 122 18.79 0.11 2.90
N ALA A 123 19.06 0.36 1.62
CA ALA A 123 18.86 1.67 0.99
C ALA A 123 17.39 2.11 0.98
N LEU A 124 16.43 1.18 0.81
CA LEU A 124 14.99 1.48 0.87
C LEU A 124 14.54 1.86 2.29
N VAL A 125 15.09 1.20 3.31
CA VAL A 125 14.68 1.38 4.71
C VAL A 125 15.42 2.53 5.41
N THR A 126 16.64 2.84 4.98
CA THR A 126 17.45 3.89 5.60
C THR A 126 16.74 5.24 5.57
N GLY A 127 16.52 5.83 6.75
CA GLY A 127 15.85 7.13 6.91
C GLY A 127 14.33 7.08 6.93
N GLN A 128 13.71 5.90 6.78
CA GLN A 128 12.25 5.74 6.86
C GLN A 128 11.79 5.55 8.30
N SER A 129 10.73 6.27 8.71
CA SER A 129 10.23 6.25 10.08
C SER A 129 9.28 5.08 10.39
N HIS A 130 8.80 4.37 9.37
CA HIS A 130 7.79 3.31 9.51
C HIS A 130 8.21 1.95 8.93
N LEU A 131 9.51 1.77 8.68
CA LEU A 131 10.05 0.53 8.11
C LEU A 131 11.03 -0.13 9.08
N LEU A 132 10.89 -1.45 9.20
CA LEU A 132 11.77 -2.34 9.93
C LEU A 132 12.35 -3.35 8.94
N LEU A 133 13.67 -3.47 8.86
CA LEU A 133 14.35 -4.47 8.04
C LEU A 133 15.16 -5.40 8.95
N ALA A 134 14.93 -6.71 8.86
CA ALA A 134 15.71 -7.69 9.60
C ALA A 134 15.76 -9.04 8.87
N PRO A 135 16.86 -9.81 9.00
CA PRO A 135 16.87 -11.18 8.50
C PRO A 135 15.91 -12.06 9.32
N TYR A 136 15.31 -13.05 8.67
CA TYR A 136 14.38 -14.00 9.29
C TYR A 136 14.86 -15.44 9.02
N PRO A 137 15.44 -16.13 10.02
CA PRO A 137 15.91 -17.50 9.86
C PRO A 137 14.79 -18.46 9.48
N GLY A 138 15.04 -19.34 8.50
CA GLY A 138 14.07 -20.35 8.07
C GLY A 138 12.97 -19.86 7.13
N LEU A 139 13.04 -18.61 6.67
CA LEU A 139 12.08 -18.04 5.71
C LEU A 139 12.09 -18.84 4.40
N GLN A 140 10.98 -19.51 4.08
CA GLN A 140 10.91 -20.52 3.02
C GLN A 140 10.76 -19.97 1.59
N SER A 141 10.24 -18.75 1.44
CA SER A 141 10.09 -18.06 0.14
C SER A 141 10.51 -16.61 0.30
N PRO A 142 11.09 -15.97 -0.74
CA PRO A 142 11.09 -14.51 -0.83
C PRO A 142 9.67 -13.95 -0.76
#